data_AF-A0A392REU2-F1
#
_entry.id   AF-A0A392REU2-F1
#
_cell.length_a   1.000
_cell.length_b   1.000
_cell.length_c   1.000
_cell.angle_alpha   90.00
_cell.angle_beta   90.00
_cell.angle_gamma   90.00
#
_symmetry.space_group_name_H-M   'P 1'
#
loop_
_entity.id
_entity.type
_entity.pdbx_description
1 polymer ?
#
loop_
_entity_poly.entity_id
_entity_poly.type
_entity_poly.pdbx_seq_one_letter_code
_entity_poly.pdbx_strand_id
1 'polypeptide(L)'
;QIERDLKWMKIKEMTAVARKYYEEKHSKEKEENPTAELHLDAKDSFFLIGGSYEKSSIADMDMYCTSQNVIKSLKPMNCPRSYASVVELNGGIYVFGGENDSGLLDSGMTV
;
A
#
# COMPACT_ATOMS: atom_id res chain seq x y z
N GLN A 1 -5.35 24.69 11.64
CA GLN A 1 -6.61 23.92 11.66
C GLN A 1 -6.98 23.45 10.25
N ILE A 2 -7.19 24.34 9.28
CA ILE A 2 -7.57 24.03 7.89
C ILE A 2 -6.64 23.00 7.20
N GLU A 3 -5.32 23.14 7.30
CA GLU A 3 -4.38 22.20 6.67
C GLU A 3 -4.49 20.77 7.20
N ARG A 4 -4.75 20.62 8.52
CA ARG A 4 -4.98 19.31 9.12
C ARG A 4 -6.25 18.67 8.57
N ASP A 5 -7.30 19.47 8.41
CA ASP A 5 -8.59 19.01 7.91
C ASP A 5 -8.48 18.61 6.43
N LEU A 6 -7.74 19.36 5.61
CA LEU A 6 -7.43 18.99 4.22
C LEU A 6 -6.62 17.69 4.14
N LYS A 7 -5.60 17.53 4.98
CA LYS A 7 -4.81 16.29 5.05
C LYS A 7 -5.68 15.10 5.44
N TRP A 8 -6.59 15.29 6.39
CA TRP A 8 -7.53 14.26 6.82
C TRP A 8 -8.52 13.85 5.72
N MET A 9 -9.02 14.80 4.94
CA MET A 9 -9.89 14.49 3.81
C MET A 9 -9.17 13.67 2.73
N LYS A 10 -7.92 14.01 2.41
CA LYS A 10 -7.10 13.21 1.48
C LYS A 10 -6.88 11.78 1.97
N ILE A 11 -6.64 11.59 3.28
CA ILE A 11 -6.51 10.25 3.88
C ILE A 11 -7.81 9.45 3.72
N LYS A 12 -8.97 10.07 3.97
CA LYS A 12 -10.27 9.39 3.81
C LYS A 12 -10.53 8.97 2.37
N GLU A 13 -10.26 9.87 1.42
CA GLU A 13 -10.39 9.59 -0.01
C GLU A 13 -9.49 8.43 -0.42
N MET A 14 -8.21 8.49 -0.06
CA MET A 14 -7.24 7.43 -0.34
C MET A 14 -7.69 6.07 0.21
N THR A 15 -8.16 6.01 1.46
CA THR A 15 -8.65 4.76 2.07
C THR A 15 -9.86 4.19 1.31
N ALA A 16 -10.76 5.05 0.80
CA ALA A 16 -11.90 4.62 0.00
C ALA A 16 -11.48 4.07 -1.38
N VAL A 17 -10.54 4.75 -2.04
CA VAL A 17 -9.97 4.30 -3.33
C VAL A 17 -9.25 2.96 -3.18
N ALA A 18 -8.38 2.84 -2.18
CA ALA A 18 -7.65 1.61 -1.90
C ALA A 18 -8.60 0.43 -1.63
N ARG A 19 -9.65 0.65 -0.81
CA ARG A 19 -10.65 -0.40 -0.52
C ARG A 19 -11.32 -0.90 -1.80
N LYS A 20 -11.86 0.00 -2.62
CA LYS A 20 -12.52 -0.36 -3.88
C LYS A 20 -11.58 -1.12 -4.82
N TYR A 21 -10.33 -0.65 -4.92
CA TYR A 21 -9.31 -1.32 -5.72
C TYR A 21 -9.05 -2.76 -5.27
N TYR A 22 -8.88 -3.01 -3.97
CA TYR A 22 -8.62 -4.37 -3.49
C TYR A 22 -9.82 -5.31 -3.65
N GLU A 23 -11.05 -4.81 -3.48
CA GLU A 23 -12.28 -5.54 -3.76
C GLU A 23 -12.33 -5.98 -5.24
N GLU A 24 -12.00 -5.07 -6.16
CA GLU A 24 -11.97 -5.37 -7.60
C GLU A 24 -10.81 -6.30 -7.99
N LYS A 25 -9.61 -6.08 -7.41
CA LYS A 25 -8.38 -6.85 -7.66
C LYS A 25 -8.57 -8.34 -7.31
N HIS A 26 -9.24 -8.62 -6.19
CA HIS A 26 -9.48 -10.00 -5.73
C HIS A 26 -10.76 -10.63 -6.31
N SER A 27 -11.60 -9.86 -7.01
CA SER A 27 -12.78 -10.37 -7.72
C SER A 27 -12.50 -10.80 -9.16
N LYS A 28 -11.31 -10.53 -9.71
CA LYS A 28 -10.92 -10.87 -11.09
C LYS A 28 -9.71 -11.82 -11.08
N GLU A 29 -9.79 -12.92 -11.83
CA GLU A 29 -8.64 -13.79 -12.09
C GLU A 29 -7.54 -12.99 -12.80
N LYS A 30 -6.28 -13.16 -12.37
CA LYS A 30 -5.10 -12.38 -12.76
C LYS A 30 -5.05 -12.04 -14.25
N GLU A 31 -5.43 -10.82 -14.59
CA GLU A 31 -5.12 -10.21 -15.87
C GLU A 31 -4.10 -9.09 -15.62
N GLU A 32 -2.85 -9.30 -16.05
CA GLU A 32 -1.80 -8.30 -16.02
C GLU A 32 -2.15 -7.18 -17.00
N ASN A 33 -2.58 -6.04 -16.49
CA ASN A 33 -2.80 -4.84 -17.31
C ASN A 33 -1.48 -4.10 -17.55
N PRO A 34 -1.28 -3.48 -18.74
CA PRO A 34 0.01 -3.02 -19.20
C PRO A 34 0.52 -1.87 -18.33
N THR A 35 1.80 -1.95 -17.98
CA THR A 35 2.55 -0.95 -17.24
C THR A 35 2.67 0.34 -18.04
N ALA A 36 1.65 1.20 -17.96
CA ALA A 36 1.84 2.60 -18.32
C ALA A 36 2.96 3.16 -17.43
N GLU A 37 3.99 3.73 -18.05
CA GLU A 37 5.03 4.48 -17.34
C GLU A 37 4.40 5.71 -16.71
N LEU A 38 3.87 5.55 -15.50
CA LEU A 38 3.40 6.67 -14.71
C LEU A 38 4.64 7.50 -14.33
N HIS A 39 4.69 8.76 -14.74
CA HIS A 39 5.59 9.74 -14.15
C HIS A 39 5.13 9.99 -12.72
N LEU A 40 5.75 9.27 -11.79
CA LEU A 40 5.39 9.24 -10.39
C LEU A 40 6.26 10.27 -9.67
N ASP A 41 5.67 11.42 -9.34
CA ASP A 41 6.28 12.29 -8.34
C ASP A 41 6.06 11.63 -6.97
N ALA A 42 7.17 11.34 -6.27
CA ALA A 42 7.13 10.80 -4.91
C ALA A 42 6.36 11.72 -3.94
N LYS A 43 6.27 13.02 -4.24
CA LYS A 43 5.49 13.99 -3.45
C LYS A 43 3.97 13.83 -3.60
N ASP A 44 3.52 13.24 -4.70
CA ASP A 44 2.11 13.06 -5.03
C ASP A 44 1.64 11.61 -4.90
N SER A 45 2.47 10.74 -4.32
CA SER A 45 2.22 9.30 -4.27
C SER A 45 2.18 8.77 -2.83
N PHE A 46 1.31 7.79 -2.60
CA PHE A 46 1.24 7.04 -1.35
C PHE A 46 1.57 5.59 -1.61
N PHE A 47 2.35 4.98 -0.71
CA PHE A 47 2.58 3.54 -0.72
C PHE A 47 1.53 2.84 0.13
N LEU A 48 0.90 1.82 -0.44
CA LEU A 48 -0.02 0.90 0.22
C LEU A 48 0.75 -0.39 0.46
N ILE A 49 1.10 -0.69 1.70
CA ILE A 49 2.06 -1.76 2.04
C ILE A 49 1.41 -2.71 3.04
N GLY A 50 1.23 -3.96 2.64
CA GLY A 50 0.68 -5.02 3.48
C GLY A 50 -0.74 -4.71 3.96
N GLY A 51 -0.98 -4.98 5.25
CA GLY A 51 -2.29 -4.88 5.87
C GLY A 51 -3.06 -6.20 5.81
N SER A 52 -4.37 -6.09 6.00
CA SER A 52 -5.27 -7.24 6.03
C SER A 52 -6.32 -7.10 4.94
N TYR A 53 -6.53 -8.16 4.17
CA TYR A 53 -7.66 -8.29 3.27
C TYR A 53 -8.53 -9.45 3.78
N GLU A 54 -9.81 -9.17 3.99
CA GLU A 54 -10.74 -10.05 4.69
C GLU A 54 -10.23 -10.50 6.07
N LYS A 55 -9.67 -11.70 6.16
CA LYS A 55 -9.16 -12.31 7.41
C LYS A 55 -7.69 -12.72 7.32
N SER A 56 -7.02 -12.39 6.23
CA SER A 56 -5.63 -12.76 6.01
C SER A 56 -4.75 -11.54 5.83
N SER A 57 -3.54 -11.65 6.34
CA SER A 57 -2.50 -10.66 6.08
C SER A 57 -2.04 -10.77 4.63
N ILE A 58 -1.81 -9.63 3.98
CA ILE A 58 -1.33 -9.58 2.59
C ILE A 58 0.11 -9.10 2.51
N ALA A 59 0.81 -9.55 1.46
CA ALA A 59 2.16 -9.10 1.13
C ALA A 59 2.16 -8.03 0.04
N ASP A 60 0.98 -7.62 -0.43
CA ASP A 60 0.82 -6.67 -1.52
C ASP A 60 1.54 -5.36 -1.21
N MET A 61 2.18 -4.84 -2.26
CA MET A 61 2.74 -3.51 -2.28
C MET A 61 2.20 -2.82 -3.51
N ASP A 62 1.50 -1.71 -3.30
CA ASP A 62 0.93 -0.91 -4.36
C ASP A 62 1.29 0.56 -4.12
N MET A 63 1.18 1.38 -5.16
CA MET A 63 1.40 2.81 -5.08
C MET A 63 0.21 3.55 -5.68
N TYR A 64 -0.35 4.46 -4.91
CA TYR A 64 -1.43 5.33 -5.31
C TYR A 64 -0.90 6.70 -5.73
N CYS A 65 -1.06 7.06 -7.01
CA CYS A 65 -0.76 8.38 -7.53
C CYS A 65 -1.99 9.28 -7.38
N THR A 66 -1.93 10.28 -6.50
CA THR A 66 -3.08 11.11 -6.16
C THR A 66 -3.50 12.06 -7.28
N SER A 67 -2.56 12.57 -8.05
CA SER A 67 -2.83 13.49 -9.16
C SER A 67 -3.53 12.80 -10.34
N GLN A 68 -3.27 11.51 -10.52
CA GLN A 68 -3.84 10.70 -11.62
C GLN A 68 -5.00 9.83 -11.16
N ASN A 69 -5.19 9.66 -9.85
CA ASN A 69 -6.17 8.75 -9.25
C ASN A 69 -6.01 7.31 -9.77
N VAL A 70 -4.77 6.82 -9.84
CA VAL A 70 -4.42 5.49 -10.34
C VAL A 70 -3.59 4.75 -9.29
N ILE A 71 -3.87 3.46 -9.13
CA ILE A 71 -3.06 2.53 -8.34
C ILE A 71 -2.20 1.68 -9.27
N LYS A 72 -0.91 1.60 -8.97
CA LYS A 72 0.07 0.75 -9.65
C LYS A 72 0.54 -0.35 -8.71
N SER A 73 0.45 -1.60 -9.16
CA SER A 73 1.03 -2.73 -8.41
C SER A 73 2.55 -2.67 -8.45
N LEU A 74 3.18 -2.90 -7.31
CA LEU A 74 4.61 -3.04 -7.16
C LEU A 74 4.95 -4.50 -6.85
N LYS A 75 6.26 -4.78 -6.70
CA LYS A 75 6.72 -6.08 -6.25
C LYS A 75 6.24 -6.32 -4.81
N PRO A 76 5.54 -7.44 -4.52
CA PRO A 76 5.07 -7.72 -3.17
C PRO A 76 6.25 -7.96 -2.21
N MET A 77 6.00 -7.78 -0.92
CA MET A 77 6.92 -8.18 0.15
C MET A 77 7.14 -9.71 0.12
N ASN A 78 8.27 -10.18 0.63
CA ASN A 78 8.54 -11.63 0.73
C ASN A 78 7.71 -12.31 1.83
N CYS A 79 7.03 -11.55 2.67
CA CYS A 79 6.23 -12.04 3.78
C CYS A 79 5.02 -11.12 3.98
N PRO A 80 3.79 -11.67 4.11
CA PRO A 80 2.61 -10.89 4.46
C PRO A 80 2.74 -10.26 5.84
N ARG A 81 2.27 -9.02 6.01
CA ARG A 81 2.35 -8.30 7.28
C ARG A 81 1.15 -7.38 7.48
N SER A 82 0.45 -7.53 8.59
CA SER A 82 -0.53 -6.59 9.14
C SER A 82 0.08 -5.83 10.33
N TYR A 83 -0.44 -4.63 10.62
CA TYR A 83 0.00 -3.80 11.76
C TYR A 83 1.52 -3.51 11.79
N ALA A 84 2.18 -3.60 10.64
CA ALA A 84 3.61 -3.33 10.53
C ALA A 84 3.89 -1.81 10.59
N SER A 85 5.07 -1.46 11.08
CA SER A 85 5.58 -0.10 11.02
C SER A 85 6.39 0.09 9.75
N VAL A 86 6.19 1.22 9.05
CA VAL A 86 6.85 1.51 7.78
C VAL A 86 7.59 2.84 7.87
N VAL A 87 8.81 2.90 7.34
CA VAL A 87 9.62 4.12 7.24
C VAL A 87 10.28 4.21 5.87
N GLU A 88 10.36 5.43 5.34
CA GLU A 88 11.20 5.76 4.20
C GLU A 88 12.52 6.33 4.71
N LEU A 89 13.63 5.78 4.21
CA LEU A 89 14.98 6.20 4.58
C LEU A 89 15.87 6.12 3.34
N ASN A 90 16.47 7.26 2.96
CA ASN A 90 17.37 7.38 1.82
C ASN A 90 16.75 6.87 0.49
N GLY A 91 15.45 7.10 0.28
CA GLY A 91 14.72 6.63 -0.89
C GLY A 91 14.34 5.15 -0.86
N GLY A 92 14.69 4.41 0.19
CA GLY A 92 14.27 3.02 0.42
C GLY A 92 13.12 2.92 1.41
N ILE A 93 12.25 1.93 1.25
CA ILE A 93 11.15 1.64 2.18
C ILE A 93 11.51 0.44 3.05
N TYR A 94 11.33 0.61 4.36
CA TYR A 94 11.64 -0.40 5.36
C TYR A 94 10.40 -0.71 6.19
N VAL A 95 10.11 -2.00 6.36
CA VAL A 95 8.93 -2.50 7.06
C VAL A 95 9.38 -3.32 8.25
N PHE A 96 8.91 -2.96 9.44
CA PHE A 96 9.30 -3.55 10.71
C PHE A 96 8.12 -4.19 11.43
N GLY A 97 8.37 -5.39 11.93
CA GLY A 97 7.45 -6.14 12.78
C GLY A 97 6.12 -6.44 12.11
N GLY A 98 5.04 -6.26 12.88
CA GLY A 98 3.68 -6.59 12.50
C GLY A 98 3.32 -8.03 12.87
N GLU A 99 2.27 -8.54 12.24
CA GLU A 99 1.82 -9.92 12.40
C GLU A 99 1.35 -10.49 11.07
N ASN A 100 1.28 -11.80 11.00
CA ASN A 100 0.62 -12.50 9.92
C ASN A 100 -0.21 -13.66 10.48
N ASP A 101 -0.77 -14.48 9.59
CA ASP A 101 -1.63 -15.60 9.96
C ASP A 101 -0.91 -16.68 10.82
N SER A 102 0.43 -16.60 10.94
CA SER A 102 1.25 -17.45 11.82
C SER A 102 1.67 -16.81 13.15
N GLY A 103 1.39 -15.52 13.35
CA GLY A 103 1.65 -14.79 14.60
C GLY A 103 2.50 -13.52 14.44
N LEU A 104 3.06 -13.06 15.55
CA LEU A 104 3.87 -11.84 15.62
C LEU A 104 5.21 -12.00 14.89
N LEU A 105 5.61 -10.95 14.20
CA LEU A 105 6.89 -10.86 13.49
C LEU A 105 7.81 -9.90 14.24
N ASP A 106 9.01 -10.36 14.58
CA ASP A 106 10.07 -9.52 15.19
C ASP A 106 11.12 -9.06 14.15
N SER A 107 11.02 -9.54 12.91
CA SER A 107 11.98 -9.21 11.85
C SER A 107 11.61 -7.92 11.11
N GLY A 108 12.63 -7.10 10.80
CA GLY A 108 12.55 -6.04 9.80
C GLY A 108 12.89 -6.56 8.40
N MET A 109 12.29 -5.98 7.36
CA MET A 109 12.55 -6.26 5.95
C MET A 109 12.67 -4.96 5.15
N THR A 110 13.61 -4.92 4.19
CA THR A 110 13.68 -3.89 3.15
C THR A 110 12.85 -4.36 1.95
N VAL A 111 12.01 -3.48 1.42
CA VAL A 111 11.13 -3.76 0.28
C VAL A 111 11.66 -3.10 -0.99
#